data_AF-A0A437MU47-F1
#
_entry.id   AF-A0A437MU47-F1
#
_cell.length_a   1.000
_cell.length_b   1.000
_cell.length_c   1.000
_cell.angle_alpha   90.00
_cell.angle_beta   90.00
_cell.angle_gamma   90.00
#
_symmetry.space_group_name_H-M   'P 1'
#
loop_
_entity.id
_entity.type
_entity.pdbx_description
1 polymer ?
#
loop_
_entity_poly.entity_id
_entity_poly.type
_entity_poly.pdbx_seq_one_letter_code
_entity_poly.pdbx_strand_id
1 'polypeptide(L)'
;MPRLNPKELWVINEDENLRIIEQDLWDSVKRQQAEAREIRDRQFNKTGNPLSGAKRAQHLLSGLVVCGGCGENFVSAGGRWRCKRSQGGACDNASISGKELEQRALSGLQDRLLTPEIIARFAGHLQKELDAQHRASHGRRDELTAALRDTKNRSVKILKRIEEDDDAPRSLTTRLKELEAEAERLEYELAHLPERTIVRLPANYEQFYRKAVTDLTAHLESEHASASRKTIRAMIDKVVVGVGNSRGGKKRALQLQGDLYRMLDFAHCSAGTRSAKHSDKDIKGNGEESGTPLVAGAGFEPATFRL
;
A
#
# COMPACT_ATOMS: atom_id res chain seq x y z
N MET A 1 -45.87 12.84 -19.58
CA MET A 1 -44.64 12.64 -18.80
C MET A 1 -44.73 13.51 -17.55
N PRO A 2 -44.75 12.93 -16.33
CA PRO A 2 -44.76 13.72 -15.09
C PRO A 2 -43.49 14.58 -15.03
N ARG A 3 -43.64 15.88 -14.76
CA ARG A 3 -42.51 16.77 -14.49
C ARG A 3 -42.08 16.54 -13.04
N LEU A 4 -40.94 15.89 -12.85
CA LEU A 4 -40.33 15.73 -11.53
C LEU A 4 -39.82 17.08 -11.05
N ASN A 5 -40.03 17.39 -9.78
CA ASN A 5 -39.46 18.58 -9.16
C ASN A 5 -37.93 18.52 -9.18
N PRO A 6 -37.24 19.65 -9.38
CA PRO A 6 -35.79 19.74 -9.22
C PRO A 6 -35.39 19.31 -7.80
N LYS A 7 -34.17 18.73 -7.67
CA LYS A 7 -33.68 18.13 -6.42
C LYS A 7 -33.63 19.12 -5.26
N GLU A 8 -33.45 20.41 -5.54
CA GLU A 8 -33.45 21.47 -4.53
C GLU A 8 -34.80 21.62 -3.81
N LEU A 9 -35.90 21.16 -4.43
CA LEU A 9 -37.26 21.21 -3.87
C LEU A 9 -37.66 19.89 -3.19
N TRP A 10 -36.73 18.94 -3.01
CA TRP A 10 -37.01 17.68 -2.37
C TRP A 10 -36.96 17.83 -0.85
N VAL A 11 -38.07 17.47 -0.18
CA VAL A 11 -38.10 17.29 1.26
C VAL A 11 -37.74 15.84 1.55
N ILE A 12 -36.60 15.62 2.19
CA ILE A 12 -36.11 14.29 2.58
C ILE A 12 -36.39 14.15 4.08
N ASN A 13 -37.26 13.21 4.45
CA ASN A 13 -37.53 12.85 5.84
C ASN A 13 -36.89 11.49 6.14
N GLU A 14 -36.16 11.41 7.24
CA GLU A 14 -35.59 10.17 7.75
C GLU A 14 -36.58 9.53 8.74
N ASP A 15 -37.08 8.33 8.42
CA ASP A 15 -37.97 7.57 9.29
C ASP A 15 -37.27 6.29 9.75
N GLU A 16 -36.94 6.25 11.04
CA GLU A 16 -36.22 5.12 11.65
C GLU A 16 -37.07 3.84 11.67
N ASN A 17 -38.40 3.95 11.68
CA ASN A 17 -39.29 2.79 11.75
C ASN A 17 -39.39 2.03 10.41
N LEU A 18 -38.99 2.68 9.31
CA LEU A 18 -38.90 2.07 7.97
C LEU A 18 -37.51 1.52 7.66
N ARG A 19 -36.59 1.54 8.63
CA ARG A 19 -35.22 1.06 8.46
C ARG A 19 -35.19 -0.47 8.38
N ILE A 20 -34.79 -0.97 7.21
CA ILE A 20 -34.64 -2.43 6.95
C ILE A 20 -33.25 -2.93 7.36
N ILE A 21 -32.24 -2.06 7.32
CA ILE A 21 -30.84 -2.41 7.53
C ILE A 21 -30.26 -1.45 8.56
N GLU A 22 -29.47 -1.96 9.51
CA GLU A 22 -28.73 -1.15 10.48
C GLU A 22 -27.93 -0.04 9.82
N GLN A 23 -27.93 1.14 10.45
CA GLN A 23 -27.33 2.35 9.89
C GLN A 23 -25.83 2.19 9.67
N ASP A 24 -25.11 1.63 10.65
CA ASP A 24 -23.67 1.37 10.55
C ASP A 24 -23.32 0.46 9.37
N LEU A 25 -24.17 -0.55 9.10
CA LEU A 25 -23.97 -1.46 7.98
C LEU A 25 -24.25 -0.75 6.65
N TRP A 26 -25.32 0.04 6.58
CA TRP A 26 -25.64 0.85 5.41
C TRP A 26 -24.52 1.82 5.06
N ASP A 27 -24.02 2.58 6.04
CA ASP A 27 -22.96 3.57 5.84
C ASP A 27 -21.64 2.91 5.44
N SER A 28 -21.30 1.77 6.06
CA SER A 28 -20.14 0.97 5.67
C SER A 28 -20.21 0.53 4.21
N VAL A 29 -21.38 0.04 3.76
CA VAL A 29 -21.59 -0.37 2.36
C VAL A 29 -21.57 0.83 1.42
N LYS A 30 -22.17 1.97 1.80
CA LYS A 30 -22.17 3.20 0.99
C LYS A 30 -20.78 3.75 0.79
N ARG A 31 -19.94 3.72 1.83
CA ARG A 31 -18.52 4.08 1.73
C ARG A 31 -17.77 3.17 0.77
N GLN A 32 -17.95 1.85 0.86
CA GLN A 32 -17.36 0.91 -0.10
C GLN A 32 -17.85 1.14 -1.55
N GLN A 33 -19.14 1.46 -1.73
CA GLN A 33 -19.69 1.79 -3.04
C GLN A 33 -19.10 3.07 -3.61
N ALA A 34 -18.88 4.09 -2.78
CA ALA A 34 -18.27 5.36 -3.18
C ALA A 34 -16.80 5.17 -3.58
N GLU A 35 -16.01 4.47 -2.77
CA GLU A 35 -14.60 4.16 -3.05
C GLU A 35 -14.45 3.36 -4.37
N ALA A 36 -15.30 2.35 -4.57
CA ALA A 36 -15.29 1.57 -5.81
C ALA A 36 -15.63 2.41 -7.06
N ARG A 37 -16.48 3.44 -6.91
CA ARG A 37 -16.81 4.39 -7.99
C ARG A 37 -15.64 5.31 -8.28
N GLU A 38 -14.99 5.84 -7.26
CA GLU A 38 -13.85 6.76 -7.41
C GLU A 38 -12.66 6.07 -8.10
N ILE A 39 -12.32 4.85 -7.66
CA ILE A 39 -11.25 4.05 -8.28
C ILE A 39 -11.57 3.79 -9.76
N ARG A 40 -12.84 3.45 -10.08
CA ARG A 40 -13.29 3.27 -11.46
C ARG A 40 -13.14 4.56 -12.28
N ASP A 41 -13.59 5.70 -11.75
CA ASP A 41 -13.60 6.97 -12.48
C ASP A 41 -12.19 7.41 -12.81
N ARG A 42 -11.27 7.28 -11.84
CA ARG A 42 -9.85 7.54 -12.02
C ARG A 42 -9.20 6.61 -13.05
N GLN A 43 -9.55 5.32 -13.03
CA GLN A 43 -8.91 4.32 -13.91
C GLN A 43 -9.45 4.32 -15.35
N PHE A 44 -10.73 4.64 -15.55
CA PHE A 44 -11.39 4.43 -16.84
C PHE A 44 -11.96 5.69 -17.49
N ASN A 45 -11.86 6.87 -16.88
CA ASN A 45 -12.38 8.13 -17.43
C ASN A 45 -13.84 8.03 -17.93
N LYS A 46 -14.69 7.27 -17.19
CA LYS A 46 -16.07 6.94 -17.59
C LYS A 46 -17.09 7.60 -16.68
N THR A 47 -17.76 8.64 -17.16
CA THR A 47 -18.90 9.32 -16.53
C THR A 47 -20.28 8.69 -16.85
N GLY A 48 -20.34 7.42 -17.26
CA GLY A 48 -21.56 6.77 -17.76
C GLY A 48 -21.93 5.42 -17.12
N ASN A 49 -23.24 5.24 -16.89
CA ASN A 49 -24.00 4.11 -16.30
C ASN A 49 -23.47 3.53 -14.96
N PRO A 50 -24.12 3.84 -13.81
CA PRO A 50 -23.65 3.49 -12.47
C PRO A 50 -23.63 1.99 -12.14
N LEU A 51 -24.35 1.14 -12.87
CA LEU A 51 -24.50 -0.28 -12.55
C LEU A 51 -23.72 -1.24 -13.45
N SER A 52 -23.50 -0.89 -14.72
CA SER A 52 -22.79 -1.77 -15.66
C SER A 52 -21.27 -1.82 -15.43
N GLY A 53 -20.68 -0.75 -14.89
CA GLY A 53 -19.26 -0.67 -14.55
C GLY A 53 -18.89 -1.27 -13.19
N ALA A 54 -19.88 -1.48 -12.31
CA ALA A 54 -19.72 -2.11 -11.00
C ALA A 54 -19.94 -3.64 -11.06
N LYS A 55 -19.98 -4.23 -12.26
CA LYS A 55 -19.95 -5.68 -12.39
C LYS A 55 -18.63 -6.17 -11.81
N ARG A 56 -18.72 -6.99 -10.76
CA ARG A 56 -17.58 -7.69 -10.15
C ARG A 56 -16.75 -8.29 -11.28
N ALA A 57 -15.48 -7.91 -11.36
CA ALA A 57 -14.57 -8.49 -12.32
C ALA A 57 -14.57 -10.02 -12.11
N GLN A 58 -15.12 -10.77 -13.07
CA GLN A 58 -15.17 -12.23 -12.99
C GLN A 58 -13.77 -12.86 -13.09
N HIS A 59 -12.80 -12.10 -13.63
CA HIS A 59 -11.42 -12.52 -13.87
C HIS A 59 -10.44 -11.52 -13.24
N LEU A 60 -9.31 -12.02 -12.72
CA LEU A 60 -8.29 -11.23 -11.98
C LEU A 60 -7.81 -10.03 -12.80
N LEU A 61 -7.55 -10.26 -14.09
CA LEU A 61 -6.90 -9.28 -14.97
C LEU A 61 -7.90 -8.36 -15.73
N SER A 62 -9.20 -8.36 -15.37
CA SER A 62 -10.26 -7.64 -16.12
C SER A 62 -9.94 -6.16 -16.33
N GLY A 63 -9.75 -5.70 -17.56
CA GLY A 63 -9.42 -4.30 -17.83
C GLY A 63 -7.99 -3.86 -17.45
N LEU A 64 -7.09 -4.80 -17.15
CA LEU A 64 -5.64 -4.54 -17.00
C LEU A 64 -4.83 -5.03 -18.20
N VAL A 65 -5.43 -5.87 -19.05
CA VAL A 65 -4.72 -6.51 -20.16
C VAL A 65 -4.75 -5.61 -21.39
N VAL A 66 -3.58 -5.27 -21.92
CA VAL A 66 -3.39 -4.34 -23.04
C VAL A 66 -2.66 -5.03 -24.19
N CYS A 67 -3.02 -4.70 -25.42
CA CYS A 67 -2.34 -5.18 -26.62
C CYS A 67 -1.02 -4.45 -26.86
N GLY A 68 0.10 -5.17 -26.93
CA GLY A 68 1.40 -4.60 -27.28
C GLY A 68 1.53 -4.16 -28.75
N GLY A 69 0.59 -4.53 -29.62
CA GLY A 69 0.58 -4.12 -31.03
C GLY A 69 -0.21 -2.84 -31.29
N CYS A 70 -1.43 -2.74 -30.77
CA CYS A 70 -2.35 -1.62 -31.04
C CYS A 70 -2.67 -0.75 -29.81
N GLY A 71 -2.16 -1.09 -28.63
CA GLY A 71 -2.40 -0.35 -27.39
C GLY A 71 -3.81 -0.47 -26.80
N GLU A 72 -4.74 -1.15 -27.48
CA GLU A 72 -6.12 -1.30 -27.01
C GLU A 72 -6.26 -2.45 -26.01
N ASN A 73 -7.27 -2.37 -25.15
CA ASN A 73 -7.58 -3.37 -24.14
C ASN A 73 -7.98 -4.73 -24.75
N PHE A 74 -7.63 -5.80 -24.03
CA PHE A 74 -8.21 -7.11 -24.26
C PHE A 74 -9.54 -7.24 -23.52
N VAL A 75 -10.48 -7.96 -24.14
CA VAL A 75 -11.80 -8.26 -23.59
C VAL A 75 -11.91 -9.77 -23.40
N SER A 76 -12.41 -10.20 -22.25
CA SER A 76 -12.73 -11.61 -21.98
C SER A 76 -14.06 -11.98 -22.64
N ALA A 77 -14.05 -13.04 -23.46
CA ALA A 77 -15.23 -13.63 -24.09
C ALA A 77 -15.07 -15.15 -24.12
N GLY A 78 -15.98 -15.88 -23.48
CA GLY A 78 -16.00 -17.36 -23.49
C GLY A 78 -14.72 -18.01 -22.93
N GLY A 79 -14.16 -17.46 -21.85
CA GLY A 79 -12.93 -17.99 -21.21
C GLY A 79 -11.63 -17.70 -21.98
N ARG A 80 -11.69 -16.88 -23.03
CA ARG A 80 -10.53 -16.41 -23.81
C ARG A 80 -10.49 -14.89 -23.84
N TRP A 81 -9.27 -14.35 -23.90
CA TRP A 81 -9.04 -12.93 -24.03
C TRP A 81 -8.70 -12.59 -25.47
N ARG A 82 -9.36 -11.57 -26.01
CA ARG A 82 -9.14 -11.09 -27.38
C ARG A 82 -8.90 -9.59 -27.36
N CYS A 83 -7.97 -9.11 -28.19
CA CYS A 83 -7.84 -7.67 -28.41
C CYS A 83 -9.16 -7.11 -28.94
N LYS A 84 -9.68 -6.04 -28.34
CA LYS A 84 -10.95 -5.42 -28.76
C LYS A 84 -10.91 -4.99 -30.23
N ARG A 85 -9.79 -4.46 -30.70
CA ARG A 85 -9.62 -4.01 -32.09
C ARG A 85 -9.47 -5.16 -33.10
N SER A 86 -9.09 -6.35 -32.62
CA SER A 86 -9.06 -7.57 -33.44
C SER A 86 -10.48 -8.06 -33.79
N GLN A 87 -11.48 -7.78 -32.96
CA GLN A 87 -12.87 -8.10 -33.29
C GLN A 87 -13.39 -7.32 -34.51
N GLY A 88 -12.85 -6.13 -34.75
CA GLY A 88 -13.14 -5.31 -35.94
C GLY A 88 -12.11 -5.44 -37.07
N GLY A 89 -11.22 -6.43 -37.02
CA GLY A 89 -10.22 -6.69 -38.08
C GLY A 89 -9.04 -5.71 -38.14
N ALA A 90 -8.96 -4.72 -37.25
CA ALA A 90 -7.90 -3.70 -37.24
C ALA A 90 -6.71 -4.05 -36.33
N CYS A 91 -6.60 -5.32 -35.90
CA CYS A 91 -5.45 -5.82 -35.16
C CYS A 91 -5.33 -7.36 -35.30
N ASP A 92 -4.15 -7.84 -35.65
CA ASP A 92 -3.87 -9.26 -35.87
C ASP A 92 -3.53 -10.03 -34.58
N ASN A 93 -3.66 -9.39 -33.41
CA ASN A 93 -3.27 -10.03 -32.16
C ASN A 93 -4.28 -11.12 -31.76
N ALA A 94 -3.89 -12.39 -31.94
CA ALA A 94 -4.78 -13.52 -31.73
C ALA A 94 -5.16 -13.75 -30.26
N SER A 95 -6.27 -14.49 -30.06
CA SER A 95 -6.80 -14.77 -28.72
C SER A 95 -5.90 -15.65 -27.85
N ILE A 96 -5.78 -15.32 -26.57
CA ILE A 96 -5.11 -16.13 -25.53
C ILE A 96 -6.14 -16.76 -24.58
N SER A 97 -5.84 -17.92 -24.00
CA SER A 97 -6.74 -18.52 -23.00
C SER A 97 -6.63 -17.75 -21.68
N GLY A 98 -7.75 -17.57 -20.97
CA GLY A 98 -7.75 -16.84 -19.70
C GLY A 98 -6.92 -17.51 -18.62
N LYS A 99 -7.03 -18.85 -18.50
CA LYS A 99 -6.26 -19.63 -17.55
C LYS A 99 -4.74 -19.49 -17.78
N GLU A 100 -4.29 -19.63 -19.03
CA GLU A 100 -2.86 -19.49 -19.35
C GLU A 100 -2.35 -18.06 -19.10
N LEU A 101 -3.14 -17.04 -19.45
CA LEU A 101 -2.75 -15.66 -19.24
C LEU A 101 -2.60 -15.34 -17.74
N GLU A 102 -3.58 -15.73 -16.92
CA GLU A 102 -3.54 -15.49 -15.48
C GLU A 102 -2.41 -16.28 -14.81
N GLN A 103 -2.25 -17.56 -15.13
CA GLN A 103 -1.19 -18.40 -14.56
C GLN A 103 0.20 -17.84 -14.89
N ARG A 104 0.45 -17.40 -16.13
CA ARG A 104 1.74 -16.84 -16.54
C ARG A 104 2.01 -15.45 -15.96
N ALA A 105 0.97 -14.65 -15.77
CA ALA A 105 1.10 -13.35 -15.11
C ALA A 105 1.46 -13.53 -13.62
N LEU A 106 0.82 -14.47 -12.94
CA LEU A 106 1.10 -14.79 -11.54
C LEU A 106 2.46 -15.45 -11.36
N SER A 107 2.82 -16.43 -12.19
CA SER A 107 4.15 -17.06 -12.12
C SER A 107 5.26 -16.04 -12.38
N GLY A 108 5.09 -15.18 -13.41
CA GLY A 108 6.05 -14.13 -13.70
C GLY A 108 6.16 -13.07 -12.59
N LEU A 109 5.09 -12.88 -11.80
CA LEU A 109 5.14 -12.04 -10.62
C LEU A 109 5.95 -12.69 -9.50
N GLN A 110 5.72 -13.98 -9.22
CA GLN A 110 6.48 -14.72 -8.20
C GLN A 110 7.96 -14.80 -8.54
N ASP A 111 8.29 -15.24 -9.75
CA ASP A 111 9.68 -15.42 -10.19
C ASP A 111 10.48 -14.12 -10.07
N ARG A 112 9.83 -12.97 -10.27
CA ARG A 112 10.47 -11.65 -10.16
C ARG A 112 10.51 -11.12 -8.73
N LEU A 113 9.45 -11.28 -7.95
CA LEU A 113 9.42 -10.85 -6.54
C LEU A 113 10.39 -11.65 -5.67
N LEU A 114 10.62 -12.92 -6.01
CA LEU A 114 11.52 -13.82 -5.28
C LEU A 114 12.99 -13.74 -5.73
N THR A 115 13.35 -12.73 -6.54
CA THR A 115 14.75 -12.50 -6.90
C THR A 115 15.55 -11.94 -5.72
N PRO A 116 16.82 -12.39 -5.52
CA PRO A 116 17.63 -11.95 -4.39
C PRO A 116 17.77 -10.42 -4.29
N GLU A 117 17.89 -9.74 -5.43
CA GLU A 117 18.03 -8.29 -5.48
C GLU A 117 16.79 -7.56 -4.96
N ILE A 118 15.61 -8.07 -5.28
CA ILE A 118 14.33 -7.50 -4.83
C ILE A 118 14.10 -7.79 -3.34
N ILE A 119 14.44 -9.00 -2.88
CA ILE A 119 14.38 -9.40 -1.47
C ILE A 119 15.28 -8.48 -0.62
N ALA A 120 16.51 -8.21 -1.07
CA ALA A 120 17.44 -7.34 -0.38
C ALA A 120 16.94 -5.88 -0.32
N ARG A 121 16.39 -5.37 -1.43
CA ARG A 121 15.76 -4.03 -1.45
C ARG A 121 14.57 -3.94 -0.50
N PHE A 122 13.73 -4.97 -0.46
CA PHE A 122 12.60 -5.04 0.47
C PHE A 122 13.07 -5.00 1.92
N ALA A 123 14.08 -5.78 2.29
CA ALA A 123 14.65 -5.74 3.63
C ALA A 123 15.19 -4.36 4.00
N GLY A 124 15.88 -3.69 3.08
CA GLY A 124 16.37 -2.33 3.30
C GLY A 124 15.24 -1.31 3.55
N HIS A 125 14.14 -1.40 2.79
CA HIS A 125 12.98 -0.51 2.99
C HIS A 125 12.22 -0.85 4.28
N LEU A 126 11.95 -2.13 4.53
CA LEU A 126 11.26 -2.56 5.74
C LEU A 126 12.05 -2.17 6.99
N GLN A 127 13.38 -2.32 6.97
CA GLN A 127 14.21 -1.89 8.09
C GLN A 127 14.13 -0.37 8.30
N LYS A 128 14.12 0.43 7.23
CA LYS A 128 13.94 1.89 7.33
C LYS A 128 12.58 2.26 7.91
N GLU A 129 11.53 1.59 7.51
CA GLU A 129 10.18 1.85 8.01
C GLU A 129 10.07 1.46 9.50
N LEU A 130 10.60 0.30 9.88
CA LEU A 130 10.69 -0.10 11.28
C LEU A 130 11.52 0.88 12.10
N ASP A 131 12.63 1.39 11.56
CA ASP A 131 13.43 2.42 12.22
C ASP A 131 12.66 3.75 12.34
N ALA A 132 11.88 4.13 11.33
CA ALA A 132 11.05 5.33 11.35
C ALA A 132 9.93 5.22 12.39
N GLN A 133 9.21 4.10 12.42
CA GLN A 133 8.20 3.81 13.43
C GLN A 133 8.79 3.74 14.84
N HIS A 134 10.00 3.16 14.97
CA HIS A 134 10.73 3.16 16.24
C HIS A 134 11.07 4.59 16.68
N ARG A 135 11.54 5.46 15.78
CA ARG A 135 11.79 6.88 16.08
C ARG A 135 10.50 7.61 16.47
N ALA A 136 9.41 7.37 15.76
CA ALA A 136 8.11 7.97 16.09
C ALA A 136 7.60 7.52 17.46
N SER A 137 7.74 6.23 17.77
CA SER A 137 7.27 5.62 19.04
C SER A 137 8.14 5.99 20.23
N HIS A 138 9.43 6.25 20.01
CA HIS A 138 10.40 6.55 21.07
C HIS A 138 10.90 8.00 21.08
N GLY A 139 10.42 8.86 20.19
CA GLY A 139 10.81 10.27 20.12
C GLY A 139 10.59 10.99 21.46
N ARG A 140 9.44 10.75 22.11
CA ARG A 140 9.15 11.30 23.45
C ARG A 140 10.17 10.85 24.51
N ARG A 141 10.61 9.58 24.44
CA ARG A 141 11.63 9.06 25.36
C ARG A 141 12.99 9.68 25.07
N ASP A 142 13.35 9.87 23.80
CA ASP A 142 14.60 10.53 23.40
C ASP A 142 14.63 12.01 23.84
N GLU A 143 13.52 12.74 23.68
CA GLU A 143 13.34 14.12 24.17
C GLU A 143 13.56 14.22 25.69
N LEU A 144 12.86 13.37 26.48
CA LEU A 144 12.99 13.38 27.93
C LEU A 144 14.39 12.96 28.39
N THR A 145 15.01 11.98 27.70
CA THR A 145 16.39 11.57 28.01
C THR A 145 17.37 12.73 27.75
N ALA A 146 17.18 13.49 26.67
CA ALA A 146 17.99 14.66 26.37
C ALA A 146 17.77 15.79 27.38
N ALA A 147 16.51 16.09 27.72
CA ALA A 147 16.15 17.09 28.72
C ALA A 147 16.76 16.77 30.09
N LEU A 148 16.69 15.50 30.53
CA LEU A 148 17.29 15.05 31.78
C LEU A 148 18.81 15.24 31.78
N ARG A 149 19.47 14.90 30.67
CA ARG A 149 20.92 15.09 30.51
C ARG A 149 21.30 16.56 30.60
N ASP A 150 20.55 17.44 29.95
CA ASP A 150 20.78 18.88 29.98
C ASP A 150 20.56 19.48 31.37
N THR A 151 19.50 19.07 32.07
CA THR A 151 19.22 19.48 33.45
C THR A 151 20.35 19.06 34.39
N LYS A 152 20.79 17.80 34.32
CA LYS A 152 21.94 17.30 35.11
C LYS A 152 23.22 18.07 34.81
N ASN A 153 23.50 18.35 33.53
CA ASN A 153 24.67 19.14 33.14
C ASN A 153 24.61 20.58 33.69
N ARG A 154 23.42 21.19 33.76
CA ARG A 154 23.24 22.53 34.37
C ARG A 154 23.47 22.48 35.87
N SER A 155 22.98 21.46 36.57
CA SER A 155 23.22 21.27 38.01
C SER A 155 24.72 21.15 38.31
N VAL A 156 25.45 20.34 37.54
CA VAL A 156 26.92 20.19 37.68
C VAL A 156 27.65 21.53 37.46
N LYS A 157 27.22 22.34 36.48
CA LYS A 157 27.82 23.66 36.24
C LYS A 157 27.57 24.64 37.39
N ILE A 158 26.40 24.60 38.02
CA ILE A 158 26.10 25.44 39.19
C ILE A 158 26.93 24.98 40.40
N LEU A 159 26.98 23.66 40.66
CA LEU A 159 27.80 23.10 41.73
C LEU A 159 29.26 23.52 41.60
N LYS A 160 29.85 23.35 40.42
CA LYS A 160 31.23 23.76 40.17
C LYS A 160 31.47 25.24 40.47
N ARG A 161 30.51 26.11 40.16
CA ARG A 161 30.62 27.55 40.41
C ARG A 161 30.48 27.93 41.88
N ILE A 162 29.72 27.14 42.65
CA ILE A 162 29.63 27.28 44.11
C ILE A 162 30.92 26.80 44.77
N GLU A 163 31.56 25.76 44.24
CA GLU A 163 32.85 25.26 44.74
C GLU A 163 34.02 26.22 44.47
N GLU A 164 33.98 26.98 43.36
CA GLU A 164 35.04 27.91 42.96
C GLU A 164 34.94 29.30 43.63
N ASP A 165 33.77 29.68 44.17
CA ASP A 165 33.48 31.04 44.65
C ASP A 165 32.88 31.02 46.07
N ASP A 166 33.65 31.49 47.06
CA ASP A 166 33.32 31.41 48.50
C ASP A 166 32.12 32.31 48.90
N ASP A 167 31.77 33.31 48.07
CA ASP A 167 30.63 34.22 48.30
C ASP A 167 29.48 33.97 47.31
N ALA A 168 29.18 32.69 47.07
CA ALA A 168 28.14 32.27 46.15
C ALA A 168 26.74 32.82 46.56
N PRO A 169 26.00 33.51 45.66
CA PRO A 169 24.68 34.03 45.97
C PRO A 169 23.68 32.94 46.35
N ARG A 170 22.84 33.18 47.37
CA ARG A 170 21.74 32.26 47.78
C ARG A 170 20.80 31.86 46.63
N SER A 171 20.68 32.70 45.61
CA SER A 171 19.91 32.41 44.40
C SER A 171 20.42 31.20 43.62
N LEU A 172 21.72 30.89 43.66
CA LEU A 172 22.29 29.70 43.01
C LEU A 172 21.85 28.41 43.69
N THR A 173 21.81 28.40 45.02
CA THR A 173 21.34 27.25 45.81
C THR A 173 19.85 26.99 45.58
N THR A 174 19.04 28.06 45.50
CA THR A 174 17.62 27.93 45.12
C THR A 174 17.48 27.37 43.72
N ARG A 175 18.26 27.86 42.75
CA ARG A 175 18.23 27.36 41.37
C ARG A 175 18.67 25.90 41.26
N LEU A 176 19.63 25.46 42.06
CA LEU A 176 20.07 24.06 42.11
C LEU A 176 18.92 23.15 42.56
N LYS A 177 18.22 23.51 43.64
CA LYS A 177 17.05 22.75 44.12
C LYS A 177 15.94 22.64 43.07
N GLU A 178 15.69 23.71 42.30
CA GLU A 178 14.74 23.68 41.19
C GLU A 178 15.16 22.69 40.09
N LEU A 179 16.44 22.64 39.75
CA LEU A 179 16.96 21.72 38.73
C LEU A 179 16.95 20.26 39.22
N GLU A 180 17.21 20.02 40.51
CA GLU A 180 17.11 18.70 41.12
C GLU A 180 15.65 18.20 41.09
N ALA A 181 14.69 19.03 41.49
CA ALA A 181 13.27 18.70 41.40
C ALA A 181 12.83 18.44 39.95
N GLU A 182 13.34 19.20 38.98
CA GLU A 182 13.06 18.95 37.56
C GLU A 182 13.68 17.64 37.07
N ALA A 183 14.90 17.31 37.51
CA ALA A 183 15.53 16.03 37.17
C ALA A 183 14.72 14.84 37.72
N GLU A 184 14.24 14.92 38.97
CA GLU A 184 13.38 13.90 39.57
C GLU A 184 12.07 13.72 38.78
N ARG A 185 11.44 14.83 38.36
CA ARG A 185 10.24 14.79 37.50
C ARG A 185 10.51 14.08 36.17
N LEU A 186 11.59 14.45 35.49
CA LEU A 186 11.97 13.87 34.21
C LEU A 186 12.33 12.37 34.34
N GLU A 187 12.98 11.96 35.43
CA GLU A 187 13.26 10.55 35.73
C GLU A 187 11.98 9.75 35.98
N TYR A 188 11.05 10.32 36.74
CA TYR A 188 9.73 9.72 36.96
C TYR A 188 8.97 9.52 35.65
N GLU A 189 8.90 10.56 34.78
CA GLU A 189 8.28 10.45 33.46
C GLU A 189 8.94 9.36 32.59
N LEU A 190 10.28 9.27 32.63
CA LEU A 190 11.02 8.27 31.86
C LEU A 190 10.72 6.83 32.32
N ALA A 191 10.52 6.62 33.63
CA ALA A 191 10.21 5.34 34.22
C ALA A 191 8.78 4.85 33.89
N HIS A 192 7.85 5.77 33.66
CA HIS A 192 6.44 5.46 33.33
C HIS A 192 6.20 5.27 31.83
N LEU A 193 7.20 5.56 30.98
CA LEU A 193 7.14 5.28 29.54
C LEU A 193 7.43 3.81 29.25
N PRO A 194 6.71 3.19 28.28
CA PRO A 194 6.97 1.81 27.89
C PRO A 194 8.42 1.63 27.44
N GLU A 195 8.94 0.43 27.72
CA GLU A 195 10.32 0.09 27.43
C GLU A 195 10.61 0.09 25.92
N ARG A 196 11.86 0.41 25.56
CA ARG A 196 12.26 0.46 24.15
C ARG A 196 12.20 -0.94 23.56
N THR A 197 11.35 -1.13 22.56
CA THR A 197 11.30 -2.40 21.83
C THR A 197 12.03 -2.21 20.51
N ILE A 198 13.26 -2.71 20.44
CA ILE A 198 14.04 -2.66 19.19
C ILE A 198 13.47 -3.71 18.23
N VAL A 199 12.76 -3.26 17.20
CA VAL A 199 12.28 -4.14 16.13
C VAL A 199 13.31 -4.18 15.02
N ARG A 200 13.97 -5.33 14.86
CA ARG A 200 14.88 -5.64 13.74
C ARG A 200 14.26 -6.73 12.88
N LEU A 201 14.58 -6.72 11.58
CA LEU A 201 14.24 -7.88 10.76
C LEU A 201 14.96 -9.12 11.31
N PRO A 202 14.26 -10.24 11.48
CA PRO A 202 14.89 -11.53 11.80
C PRO A 202 15.92 -11.92 10.74
N ALA A 203 16.98 -12.62 11.14
CA ALA A 203 18.03 -13.07 10.22
C ALA A 203 17.50 -13.96 9.07
N ASN A 204 16.37 -14.63 9.29
CA ASN A 204 15.69 -15.51 8.33
C ASN A 204 14.52 -14.84 7.59
N TYR A 205 14.45 -13.50 7.53
CA TYR A 205 13.35 -12.76 6.88
C TYR A 205 13.07 -13.23 5.45
N GLU A 206 14.09 -13.64 4.70
CA GLU A 206 13.95 -14.11 3.32
C GLU A 206 13.04 -15.34 3.21
N GLN A 207 13.16 -16.29 4.15
CA GLN A 207 12.31 -17.48 4.17
C GLN A 207 10.86 -17.13 4.46
N PHE A 208 10.63 -16.19 5.39
CA PHE A 208 9.29 -15.67 5.69
C PHE A 208 8.68 -14.94 4.50
N TYR A 209 9.47 -14.11 3.80
CA TYR A 209 9.03 -13.41 2.60
C TYR A 209 8.65 -14.39 1.48
N ARG A 210 9.51 -15.39 1.21
CA ARG A 210 9.22 -16.45 0.23
C ARG A 210 7.93 -17.20 0.56
N LYS A 211 7.73 -17.54 1.83
CA LYS A 211 6.52 -18.20 2.29
C LYS A 211 5.28 -17.32 2.09
N ALA A 212 5.32 -16.06 2.48
CA ALA A 212 4.21 -15.12 2.30
C ALA A 212 3.79 -14.95 0.83
N VAL A 213 4.76 -14.84 -0.09
CA VAL A 213 4.49 -14.76 -1.54
C VAL A 213 3.92 -16.08 -2.09
N THR A 214 4.29 -17.21 -1.51
CA THR A 214 3.75 -18.54 -1.90
C THR A 214 2.32 -18.73 -1.38
N ASP A 215 2.08 -18.34 -0.13
CA ASP A 215 0.76 -18.41 0.51
C ASP A 215 -0.26 -17.51 -0.22
N LEU A 216 0.19 -16.37 -0.77
CA LEU A 216 -0.61 -15.50 -1.61
C LEU A 216 -1.22 -16.22 -2.82
N THR A 217 -0.45 -17.11 -3.47
CA THR A 217 -0.97 -17.90 -4.59
C THR A 217 -1.91 -19.01 -4.16
N ALA A 218 -1.65 -19.69 -3.04
CA ALA A 218 -2.58 -20.66 -2.50
C ALA A 218 -3.94 -20.01 -2.15
N HIS A 219 -3.93 -18.78 -1.64
CA HIS A 219 -5.13 -18.00 -1.36
C HIS A 219 -5.88 -17.50 -2.60
N LEU A 220 -5.26 -17.48 -3.78
CA LEU A 220 -5.95 -17.18 -5.04
C LEU A 220 -6.74 -18.37 -5.59
N GLU A 221 -6.38 -19.58 -5.16
CA GLU A 221 -7.00 -20.84 -5.58
C GLU A 221 -8.16 -21.26 -4.66
N SER A 222 -8.31 -20.65 -3.48
CA SER A 222 -9.33 -20.98 -2.48
C SER A 222 -10.67 -20.24 -2.65
N GLU A 223 -11.70 -20.64 -1.90
CA GLU A 223 -13.07 -20.06 -1.96
C GLU A 223 -13.14 -18.55 -1.65
N HIS A 224 -12.16 -18.00 -0.92
CA HIS A 224 -12.08 -16.56 -0.60
C HIS A 224 -11.37 -15.73 -1.68
N ALA A 225 -11.10 -16.31 -2.85
CA ALA A 225 -10.30 -15.67 -3.88
C ALA A 225 -10.80 -14.29 -4.34
N SER A 226 -12.05 -13.89 -4.08
CA SER A 226 -12.52 -12.54 -4.44
C SER A 226 -11.84 -11.41 -3.67
N ALA A 227 -11.51 -11.61 -2.39
CA ALA A 227 -10.80 -10.61 -1.59
C ALA A 227 -9.33 -10.55 -2.00
N SER A 228 -8.67 -11.71 -2.08
CA SER A 228 -7.27 -11.84 -2.53
C SER A 228 -7.06 -11.28 -3.94
N ARG A 229 -8.01 -11.50 -4.86
CA ARG A 229 -7.98 -10.92 -6.22
C ARG A 229 -8.05 -9.40 -6.20
N LYS A 230 -8.85 -8.78 -5.33
CA LYS A 230 -8.95 -7.31 -5.25
C LYS A 230 -7.60 -6.71 -4.89
N THR A 231 -6.89 -7.31 -3.94
CA THR A 231 -5.64 -6.75 -3.46
C THR A 231 -4.45 -7.02 -4.36
N ILE A 232 -4.37 -8.21 -4.96
CA ILE A 232 -3.34 -8.48 -5.98
C ILE A 232 -3.56 -7.58 -7.21
N ARG A 233 -4.82 -7.29 -7.55
CA ARG A 233 -5.14 -6.39 -8.65
C ARG A 233 -4.66 -4.95 -8.42
N ALA A 234 -4.66 -4.46 -7.17
CA ALA A 234 -4.11 -3.14 -6.84
C ALA A 234 -2.60 -3.03 -7.08
N MET A 235 -1.90 -4.16 -7.17
CA MET A 235 -0.47 -4.22 -7.46
C MET A 235 -0.15 -4.17 -8.96
N ILE A 236 -1.11 -4.54 -9.81
CA ILE A 236 -0.89 -4.73 -11.24
C ILE A 236 -1.53 -3.54 -11.98
N ASP A 237 -0.70 -2.67 -12.56
CA ASP A 237 -1.21 -1.54 -13.34
C ASP A 237 -1.68 -1.98 -14.74
N LYS A 238 -0.84 -2.74 -15.46
CA LYS A 238 -1.21 -3.31 -16.76
C LYS A 238 -0.38 -4.52 -17.14
N VAL A 239 -0.99 -5.45 -17.85
CA VAL A 239 -0.34 -6.62 -18.45
C VAL A 239 -0.34 -6.44 -19.96
N VAL A 240 0.82 -6.17 -20.54
CA VAL A 240 0.98 -6.00 -21.99
C VAL A 240 1.22 -7.36 -22.63
N VAL A 241 0.32 -7.74 -23.53
CA VAL A 241 0.39 -8.98 -24.31
C VAL A 241 1.01 -8.67 -25.67
N GLY A 242 2.20 -9.21 -25.92
CA GLY A 242 2.90 -9.09 -27.19
C GLY A 242 2.10 -9.67 -28.36
N VAL A 243 2.38 -9.14 -29.56
CA VAL A 243 1.76 -9.63 -30.80
C VAL A 243 2.13 -11.08 -31.05
N GLY A 244 1.22 -11.81 -31.67
CA GLY A 244 1.47 -13.18 -32.07
C GLY A 244 0.35 -13.72 -32.95
N ASN A 245 0.73 -14.62 -33.84
CA ASN A 245 -0.09 -14.94 -35.01
C ASN A 245 -0.80 -16.30 -34.85
N SER A 246 -0.47 -17.07 -33.80
CA SER A 246 -1.00 -18.41 -33.54
C SER A 246 -2.06 -18.41 -32.44
N ARG A 247 -3.24 -18.96 -32.73
CA ARG A 247 -4.29 -19.18 -31.72
C ARG A 247 -3.81 -20.24 -30.72
N GLY A 248 -3.75 -19.90 -29.43
CA GLY A 248 -3.49 -20.85 -28.34
C GLY A 248 -2.04 -21.30 -28.18
N GLY A 249 -1.20 -20.46 -27.55
CA GLY A 249 -0.15 -20.99 -26.69
C GLY A 249 1.25 -21.25 -27.28
N LYS A 250 1.66 -20.64 -28.39
CA LYS A 250 3.11 -20.43 -28.59
C LYS A 250 3.53 -19.19 -27.81
N LYS A 251 4.62 -19.32 -27.01
CA LYS A 251 5.10 -18.37 -25.99
C LYS A 251 5.11 -16.92 -26.51
N ARG A 252 4.02 -16.19 -26.28
CA ARG A 252 3.94 -14.74 -26.49
C ARG A 252 4.68 -14.03 -25.37
N ALA A 253 5.39 -12.96 -25.68
CA ALA A 253 5.94 -12.09 -24.65
C ALA A 253 4.78 -11.51 -23.82
N LEU A 254 4.86 -11.68 -22.50
CA LEU A 254 3.99 -11.00 -21.55
C LEU A 254 4.86 -10.04 -20.75
N GLN A 255 4.51 -8.76 -20.76
CA GLN A 255 5.16 -7.77 -19.95
C GLN A 255 4.19 -7.31 -18.87
N LEU A 256 4.46 -7.71 -17.63
CA LEU A 256 3.74 -7.21 -16.48
C LEU A 256 4.34 -5.86 -16.10
N GLN A 257 3.49 -4.84 -16.07
CA GLN A 257 3.81 -3.51 -15.58
C GLN A 257 2.93 -3.24 -14.37
N GLY A 258 3.55 -2.80 -13.30
CA GLY A 258 2.89 -2.48 -12.05
C GLY A 258 3.84 -1.66 -11.21
N ASP A 259 3.28 -0.93 -10.27
CA ASP A 259 4.05 -0.26 -9.24
C ASP A 259 4.60 -1.31 -8.28
N LEU A 260 5.85 -1.73 -8.52
CA LEU A 260 6.60 -2.65 -7.66
C LEU A 260 6.50 -2.22 -6.19
N TYR A 261 6.49 -0.91 -5.90
CA TYR A 261 6.39 -0.37 -4.55
C TYR A 261 5.03 -0.67 -3.90
N ARG A 262 3.91 -0.52 -4.62
CA ARG A 262 2.58 -0.96 -4.16
C ARG A 262 2.45 -2.47 -4.02
N MET A 263 3.10 -3.24 -4.90
CA MET A 263 3.15 -4.70 -4.75
C MET A 263 3.90 -5.10 -3.47
N LEU A 264 4.96 -4.36 -3.14
CA LEU A 264 5.76 -4.55 -1.94
C LEU A 264 5.04 -4.09 -0.66
N ASP A 265 4.25 -3.02 -0.71
CA ASP A 265 3.47 -2.47 0.42
C ASP A 265 2.26 -3.36 0.81
N PHE A 266 1.61 -4.03 -0.14
CA PHE A 266 0.55 -4.98 0.23
C PHE A 266 1.08 -6.27 0.88
N ALA A 267 2.24 -6.79 0.46
CA ALA A 267 2.85 -7.94 1.12
C ALA A 267 3.03 -7.68 2.63
N HIS A 268 3.28 -6.41 2.98
CA HIS A 268 3.31 -5.90 4.35
C HIS A 268 1.95 -5.99 5.06
N CYS A 269 0.84 -5.62 4.42
CA CYS A 269 -0.51 -5.72 5.00
C CYS A 269 -1.02 -7.17 5.12
N SER A 270 -0.62 -8.09 4.25
CA SER A 270 -1.06 -9.50 4.30
C SER A 270 -0.34 -10.34 5.34
N ALA A 271 0.81 -9.89 5.85
CA ALA A 271 1.64 -10.61 6.82
C ALA A 271 1.41 -10.18 8.28
N GLY A 272 0.43 -9.30 8.56
CA GLY A 272 0.12 -8.78 9.90
C GLY A 272 -1.30 -9.12 10.37
N THR A 273 -1.37 -9.89 11.47
CA THR A 273 -2.55 -10.15 12.29
C THR A 273 -3.31 -8.87 12.68
N ARG A 274 -4.65 -8.96 12.64
CA ARG A 274 -5.58 -7.94 13.16
C ARG A 274 -5.22 -7.59 14.61
N SER A 275 -4.71 -6.38 14.83
CA SER A 275 -5.06 -5.63 16.04
C SER A 275 -5.48 -4.23 15.64
N ALA A 276 -6.64 -3.85 16.17
CA ALA A 276 -7.42 -2.70 15.78
C ALA A 276 -6.96 -1.41 16.51
N LYS A 277 -7.47 -0.30 15.97
CA LYS A 277 -7.45 1.09 16.47
C LYS A 277 -6.18 1.91 16.21
N HIS A 278 -6.12 2.51 15.03
CA HIS A 278 -5.99 3.97 15.02
C HIS A 278 -6.89 4.60 13.96
N SER A 279 -7.47 5.73 14.35
CA SER A 279 -8.59 6.42 13.77
C SER A 279 -8.30 7.02 12.41
N ASP A 280 -9.31 6.91 11.55
CA ASP A 280 -9.62 7.80 10.45
C ASP A 280 -9.41 9.27 10.89
N LYS A 281 -8.38 9.92 10.35
CA LYS A 281 -8.23 11.37 10.45
C LYS A 281 -7.58 11.88 9.18
N ASP A 282 -8.45 12.45 8.35
CA ASP A 282 -8.22 13.50 7.37
C ASP A 282 -6.76 13.87 7.09
N ILE A 283 -6.28 13.47 5.90
CA ILE A 283 -5.18 14.18 5.23
C ILE A 283 -5.78 14.84 3.98
N LYS A 284 -6.46 15.97 4.21
CA LYS A 284 -6.36 17.10 3.29
C LYS A 284 -5.02 17.77 3.58
N GLY A 285 -4.04 17.52 2.71
CA GLY A 285 -2.75 18.17 2.78
C GLY A 285 -2.06 18.06 1.43
N ASN A 286 -1.98 19.18 0.72
CA ASN A 286 -1.15 19.36 -0.47
C ASN A 286 0.27 18.86 -0.19
N GLY A 287 0.66 17.78 -0.84
CA GLY A 287 2.03 17.29 -0.90
C GLY A 287 2.18 16.54 -2.21
N GLU A 288 2.74 17.20 -3.22
CA GLU A 288 3.13 16.58 -4.48
C GLU A 288 4.17 15.48 -4.21
N GLU A 289 3.73 14.23 -4.07
CA GLU A 289 4.63 13.09 -4.25
C GLU A 289 4.73 12.80 -5.74
N SER A 290 5.61 13.54 -6.39
CA SER A 290 6.07 13.30 -7.76
C SER A 290 6.87 11.99 -7.81
N GLY A 291 6.18 10.86 -7.89
CA GLY A 291 6.77 9.59 -8.29
C GLY A 291 7.07 9.63 -9.78
N THR A 292 8.29 10.03 -10.16
CA THR A 292 8.78 9.89 -11.54
C THR A 292 8.67 8.42 -11.98
N PRO A 293 7.95 8.11 -13.07
CA PRO A 293 7.88 6.75 -13.58
C PRO A 293 9.25 6.34 -14.14
N LEU A 294 9.90 5.38 -13.50
CA LEU A 294 11.09 4.73 -14.04
C LEU A 294 10.66 3.80 -15.18
N VAL A 295 10.73 4.33 -16.40
CA VAL A 295 10.58 3.54 -17.64
C VAL A 295 11.88 2.78 -17.86
N ALA A 296 11.85 1.45 -17.66
CA ALA A 296 12.91 0.56 -18.12
C ALA A 296 12.86 0.46 -19.66
N GLY A 297 13.44 1.44 -20.34
CA GLY A 297 13.76 1.38 -21.75
C GLY A 297 15.08 0.64 -21.94
N ALA A 298 15.00 -0.63 -22.34
CA ALA A 298 16.11 -1.31 -23.01
C ALA A 298 15.47 -2.27 -24.02
N GLY A 299 15.80 -2.09 -25.31
CA GLY A 299 15.43 -3.02 -26.36
C GLY A 299 16.08 -4.37 -26.08
N PHE A 300 15.27 -5.42 -26.00
CA PHE A 300 15.74 -6.78 -25.80
C PHE A 300 15.78 -7.50 -27.16
N GLU A 301 16.98 -7.62 -27.73
CA GLU A 301 17.25 -8.52 -28.86
C GLU A 301 17.11 -10.00 -28.43
N PRO A 302 16.67 -10.91 -29.32
CA PRO A 302 16.62 -12.33 -29.00
C PRO A 302 18.00 -12.98 -29.20
N ALA A 303 18.60 -13.43 -28.11
CA ALA A 303 19.74 -14.35 -28.16
C ALA A 303 19.31 -15.65 -28.86
N THR A 304 19.76 -15.81 -30.10
CA THR A 304 19.70 -17.07 -30.84
C THR A 304 20.99 -17.83 -30.51
N PHE A 305 20.93 -18.80 -29.60
CA PHE A 305 22.02 -19.78 -29.47
C PHE A 305 21.93 -20.76 -30.65
N ARG A 306 22.95 -20.76 -31.51
CA ARG A 306 23.27 -21.84 -32.45
C ARG A 306 24.32 -22.75 -31.81
N LEU A 307 24.16 -24.06 -31.99
CA LEU A 307 25.25 -24.93 -32.40
C LEU A 307 25.29 -24.92 -33.93
#